data_AF-A0A4R0YTZ1-F1
#
_entry.id   AF-A0A4R0YTZ1-F1
#
_cell.length_a   1.000
_cell.length_b   1.000
_cell.length_c   1.000
_cell.angle_alpha   90.00
_cell.angle_beta   90.00
_cell.angle_gamma   90.00
#
_symmetry.space_group_name_H-M   'P 1'
#
loop_
_entity.id
_entity.type
_entity.pdbx_description
1 polymer ?
#
loop_
_entity_poly.entity_id
_entity_poly.type
_entity_poly.pdbx_seq_one_letter_code
_entity_poly.pdbx_strand_id
1 'polypeptide(L)'
;MSYIIAYVKFSGTALDYPVECYRTDLKVDENVLVRLADGGLKQAVVTRVIFLNWDCKSRIECKESEATSDSEGNLLPPRGSPVTKGLATPKAAGEALRKQGWIPIAPFSYYNLVFTRSNDSQTANILFRKNGVDFQILSSIPEVEPKPFSPFLHELTDGRIVRHYLSQTTFNLYEGVLRFSESFHRNENEYERFFKPVGSKEKRTADLAARLPPDRNRDSTRNGLSDIYDACSGASEGDAYMGDEMWISSGGRVYDGER
;
A
#
# COMPACT_ATOMS: atom_id res chain seq x y z
N MET A 1 -1.40 -6.20 3.86
CA MET A 1 -1.43 -4.82 3.34
C MET A 1 -1.67 -4.85 1.84
N SER A 2 -2.78 -4.25 1.40
CA SER A 2 -3.07 -4.05 -0.01
C SER A 2 -3.00 -2.58 -0.41
N TYR A 3 -2.52 -2.34 -1.63
CA TYR A 3 -2.58 -1.05 -2.29
C TYR A 3 -4.03 -0.61 -2.55
N ILE A 4 -4.82 -1.51 -3.12
CA ILE A 4 -6.22 -1.27 -3.49
C ILE A 4 -7.09 -1.68 -2.31
N ILE A 5 -7.94 -0.77 -1.86
CA ILE A 5 -8.91 -0.99 -0.79
C ILE A 5 -10.30 -0.88 -1.39
N ALA A 6 -11.09 -1.94 -1.23
CA ALA A 6 -12.51 -1.88 -1.53
C ALA A 6 -13.26 -1.56 -0.24
N TYR A 7 -14.27 -0.71 -0.31
CA TYR A 7 -15.28 -0.62 0.72
C TYR A 7 -16.46 -1.45 0.29
N VAL A 8 -16.98 -2.21 1.23
CA VAL A 8 -18.08 -3.13 0.99
C VAL A 8 -19.18 -2.91 2.01
N LYS A 9 -20.41 -3.19 1.61
CA LYS A 9 -21.57 -3.16 2.49
C LYS A 9 -22.09 -4.58 2.70
N PHE A 10 -22.16 -5.00 3.95
CA PHE A 10 -22.76 -6.27 4.32
C PHE A 10 -24.27 -6.11 4.50
N SER A 11 -25.03 -7.15 4.17
CA SER A 11 -26.48 -7.20 4.42
C SER A 11 -26.80 -6.89 5.88
N GLY A 12 -27.78 -6.00 6.09
CA GLY A 12 -28.20 -5.57 7.43
C GLY A 12 -27.30 -4.53 8.12
N THR A 13 -26.23 -4.05 7.46
CA THR A 13 -25.36 -3.00 8.00
C THR A 13 -25.54 -1.69 7.26
N ALA A 14 -25.50 -0.57 7.99
CA ALA A 14 -25.59 0.77 7.40
C ALA A 14 -24.22 1.33 6.96
N LEU A 15 -23.13 0.79 7.52
CA LEU A 15 -21.78 1.32 7.36
C LEU A 15 -20.97 0.53 6.33
N ASP A 16 -20.18 1.26 5.56
CA ASP A 16 -19.20 0.70 4.66
C ASP A 16 -17.98 0.19 5.44
N TYR A 17 -17.51 -1.01 5.09
CA TYR A 17 -16.39 -1.66 5.73
C TYR A 17 -15.20 -1.79 4.76
N PRO A 18 -13.99 -1.31 5.13
CA PRO A 18 -12.82 -1.41 4.27
C PRO A 18 -12.22 -2.81 4.30
N VAL A 19 -11.89 -3.34 3.12
CA VAL A 19 -11.28 -4.65 2.93
C VAL A 19 -10.13 -4.59 1.92
N GLU A 20 -9.15 -5.47 2.09
CA GLU A 20 -8.08 -5.61 1.12
C GLU A 20 -8.63 -6.11 -0.21
N CYS A 21 -8.20 -5.46 -1.29
CA CYS A 21 -8.53 -5.87 -2.64
C CYS A 21 -7.24 -6.13 -3.41
N TYR A 22 -7.09 -7.32 -3.99
CA TYR A 22 -5.95 -7.67 -4.84
C TYR A 22 -6.38 -7.77 -6.31
N ARG A 23 -7.46 -7.09 -6.69
CA ARG A 23 -8.12 -7.23 -7.98
C ARG A 23 -8.40 -5.87 -8.62
N THR A 24 -8.13 -5.78 -9.90
CA THR A 24 -8.38 -4.57 -10.71
C THR A 24 -9.68 -4.66 -11.53
N ASP A 25 -10.31 -5.83 -11.56
CA ASP A 25 -11.52 -6.10 -12.35
C ASP A 25 -12.82 -5.90 -11.56
N LEU A 26 -12.75 -5.43 -10.31
CA LEU A 26 -13.90 -5.17 -9.45
C LEU A 26 -14.52 -3.80 -9.76
N LYS A 27 -15.85 -3.75 -9.80
CA LYS A 27 -16.63 -2.53 -10.01
C LYS A 27 -17.52 -2.23 -8.81
N VAL A 28 -17.99 -0.98 -8.73
CA VAL A 28 -19.07 -0.59 -7.81
C VAL A 28 -20.33 -1.40 -8.14
N ASP A 29 -21.11 -1.71 -7.12
CA ASP A 29 -22.32 -2.54 -7.15
C ASP A 29 -22.09 -4.02 -7.48
N GLU A 30 -20.83 -4.47 -7.46
CA GLU A 30 -20.48 -5.87 -7.68
C GLU A 30 -20.60 -6.70 -6.39
N ASN A 31 -21.26 -7.86 -6.47
CA ASN A 31 -21.34 -8.79 -5.36
C ASN A 31 -20.04 -9.59 -5.22
N VAL A 32 -19.53 -9.68 -4.00
CA VAL A 32 -18.25 -10.30 -3.68
C VAL A 32 -18.35 -11.17 -2.44
N LEU A 33 -17.45 -12.15 -2.38
CA LEU A 33 -17.23 -12.96 -1.19
C LEU A 33 -16.02 -12.41 -0.42
N VAL A 34 -16.25 -12.03 0.83
CA VAL A 34 -15.24 -11.44 1.72
C VAL A 34 -14.85 -12.44 2.79
N ARG A 35 -13.55 -12.64 2.97
CA ARG A 35 -13.02 -13.32 4.15
C ARG A 35 -12.80 -12.32 5.28
N LEU A 36 -13.47 -12.57 6.40
CA LEU A 36 -13.36 -11.78 7.62
C LEU A 36 -12.13 -12.19 8.43
N ALA A 37 -11.83 -11.40 9.48
CA ALA A 37 -10.65 -11.60 10.32
C ALA A 37 -10.68 -12.94 11.09
N ASP A 38 -11.88 -13.44 11.40
CA ASP A 38 -12.12 -14.73 12.04
C ASP A 38 -12.06 -15.92 11.06
N GLY A 39 -11.78 -15.65 9.77
CA GLY A 39 -11.73 -16.64 8.71
C GLY A 39 -13.08 -16.93 8.05
N GLY A 40 -14.18 -16.41 8.61
CA GLY A 40 -15.53 -16.56 8.08
C GLY A 40 -15.70 -15.92 6.71
N LEU A 41 -16.57 -16.50 5.89
CA LEU A 41 -16.90 -15.97 4.56
C LEU A 41 -18.26 -15.28 4.62
N LYS A 42 -18.35 -14.07 4.07
CA LYS A 42 -19.58 -13.30 4.03
C LYS A 42 -19.74 -12.59 2.69
N GLN A 43 -20.96 -12.63 2.14
CA GLN A 43 -21.32 -11.87 0.95
C GLN A 43 -21.41 -10.37 1.28
N ALA A 44 -20.97 -9.54 0.34
CA ALA A 44 -21.07 -8.09 0.43
C ALA A 44 -21.16 -7.48 -0.96
N VAL A 45 -21.57 -6.21 -1.01
CA VAL A 45 -21.60 -5.41 -2.26
C VAL A 45 -20.48 -4.38 -2.19
N VAL A 46 -19.70 -4.24 -3.27
CA VAL A 46 -18.67 -3.21 -3.38
C VAL A 46 -19.32 -1.83 -3.53
N THR A 47 -19.06 -0.90 -2.61
CA THR A 47 -19.61 0.47 -2.68
C THR A 47 -18.62 1.46 -3.28
N ARG A 48 -17.32 1.24 -3.09
CA ARG A 48 -16.24 2.04 -3.71
C ARG A 48 -14.92 1.30 -3.70
N VAL A 49 -14.04 1.66 -4.62
CA VAL A 49 -12.65 1.18 -4.67
C VAL A 49 -11.72 2.39 -4.64
N ILE A 50 -10.77 2.39 -3.72
CA ILE A 50 -9.81 3.48 -3.53
C ILE A 50 -8.40 2.95 -3.31
N PHE A 51 -7.41 3.83 -3.46
CA PHE A 51 -6.00 3.47 -3.40
C PHE A 51 -5.36 4.05 -2.13
N LEU A 52 -5.17 3.22 -1.09
CA LEU A 52 -4.70 3.70 0.22
C LEU A 52 -3.43 3.02 0.74
N ASN A 53 -3.03 1.88 0.21
CA ASN A 53 -1.91 1.10 0.74
C ASN A 53 -2.07 0.82 2.25
N TRP A 54 -3.20 0.21 2.60
CA TRP A 54 -3.66 -0.04 3.96
C TRP A 54 -3.71 -1.54 4.26
N ASP A 55 -3.50 -1.88 5.53
CA ASP A 55 -3.51 -3.22 6.06
C ASP A 55 -4.87 -3.47 6.72
N CYS A 56 -5.79 -4.09 5.98
CA CYS A 56 -7.12 -4.42 6.48
C CYS A 56 -7.13 -5.86 6.98
N LYS A 57 -7.90 -6.14 8.04
CA LYS A 57 -8.01 -7.49 8.62
C LYS A 57 -8.87 -8.45 7.78
N SER A 58 -9.56 -7.94 6.79
CA SER A 58 -10.48 -8.69 5.92
C SER A 58 -10.15 -8.40 4.47
N ARG A 59 -10.49 -9.33 3.58
CA ARG A 59 -10.10 -9.27 2.17
C ARG A 59 -11.17 -9.84 1.25
N ILE A 60 -11.24 -9.34 0.03
CA ILE A 60 -12.04 -9.94 -1.03
C ILE A 60 -11.33 -11.19 -1.54
N GLU A 61 -12.05 -12.32 -1.55
CA GLU A 61 -11.55 -13.58 -2.11
C GLU A 61 -11.90 -13.69 -3.59
N CYS A 62 -13.16 -13.45 -3.94
CA CYS A 62 -13.65 -13.54 -5.32
C CYS A 62 -14.94 -12.74 -5.55
N LYS A 63 -15.34 -12.62 -6.81
CA LYS A 63 -16.70 -12.22 -7.16
C LYS A 63 -17.67 -13.31 -6.75
N GLU A 64 -18.91 -12.97 -6.41
CA GLU A 64 -19.93 -13.96 -6.09
C GLU A 64 -20.17 -14.90 -7.29
N SER A 65 -20.16 -14.36 -8.52
CA SER A 65 -20.33 -15.12 -9.76
C SER A 65 -19.22 -16.15 -10.03
N GLU A 66 -18.10 -16.09 -9.30
CA GLU A 66 -16.98 -17.01 -9.41
C GLU A 66 -17.01 -18.06 -8.29
N ALA A 67 -17.87 -17.91 -7.29
CA ALA A 67 -17.98 -18.81 -6.16
C ALA A 67 -18.74 -20.09 -6.52
N THR A 68 -18.45 -21.17 -5.79
CA THR A 68 -19.15 -22.45 -5.90
C THR A 68 -19.87 -22.75 -4.61
N SER A 69 -21.08 -23.30 -4.67
CA SER A 69 -21.77 -23.77 -3.46
C SER A 69 -21.21 -25.11 -2.97
N ASP A 70 -21.08 -25.28 -1.67
CA ASP A 70 -20.87 -26.58 -1.04
C ASP A 70 -22.19 -27.39 -0.94
N SER A 71 -22.11 -28.59 -0.34
CA SER A 71 -23.27 -29.46 -0.14
C SER A 71 -24.35 -28.88 0.78
N GLU A 72 -24.01 -27.86 1.57
CA GLU A 72 -24.92 -27.17 2.49
C GLU A 72 -25.45 -25.85 1.88
N GLY A 73 -25.03 -25.52 0.66
CA GLY A 73 -25.42 -24.31 -0.05
C GLY A 73 -24.55 -23.08 0.26
N ASN A 74 -23.51 -23.21 1.09
CA ASN A 74 -22.61 -22.08 1.39
C ASN A 74 -21.70 -21.79 0.20
N LEU A 75 -21.48 -20.51 -0.09
CA LEU A 75 -20.54 -20.10 -1.13
C LEU A 75 -19.09 -20.25 -0.68
N LEU A 76 -18.32 -20.95 -1.49
CA LEU A 76 -16.88 -21.13 -1.34
C LEU A 76 -16.14 -20.43 -2.48
N PRO A 77 -14.96 -19.84 -2.19
CA PRO A 77 -14.11 -19.29 -3.23
C PRO A 77 -13.63 -20.40 -4.17
N PRO A 78 -13.43 -20.10 -5.45
CA PRO A 78 -13.05 -21.09 -6.44
C PRO A 78 -11.69 -21.73 -6.13
N ARG A 79 -11.61 -23.07 -6.15
CA ARG A 79 -10.38 -23.82 -5.86
C ARG A 79 -9.27 -23.42 -6.84
N GLY A 80 -8.12 -23.01 -6.31
CA GLY A 80 -6.93 -22.66 -7.10
C GLY A 80 -7.04 -21.34 -7.88
N SER A 81 -8.13 -20.59 -7.73
CA SER A 81 -8.26 -19.30 -8.41
C SER A 81 -7.34 -18.24 -7.80
N PRO A 82 -6.78 -17.35 -8.63
CA PRO A 82 -5.89 -16.33 -8.14
C PRO A 82 -6.69 -15.24 -7.42
N VAL A 83 -6.47 -15.14 -6.11
CA VAL A 83 -6.93 -14.01 -5.27
C VAL A 83 -6.45 -12.67 -5.84
N THR A 84 -5.34 -12.69 -6.58
CA THR A 84 -4.77 -11.52 -7.26
C THR A 84 -5.12 -11.50 -8.75
N LYS A 85 -5.72 -10.42 -9.24
CA LYS A 85 -6.07 -10.25 -10.66
C LYS A 85 -5.68 -8.87 -11.21
N GLY A 86 -4.92 -8.88 -12.30
CA GLY A 86 -4.36 -7.69 -12.94
C GLY A 86 -3.24 -7.03 -12.12
N LEU A 87 -3.01 -5.74 -12.34
CA LEU A 87 -1.89 -4.99 -11.75
C LEU A 87 -2.23 -4.47 -10.35
N ALA A 88 -2.45 -5.39 -9.40
CA ALA A 88 -2.80 -5.06 -8.02
C ALA A 88 -1.62 -5.13 -7.03
N THR A 89 -0.48 -5.67 -7.45
CA THR A 89 0.70 -5.87 -6.59
C THR A 89 2.00 -5.43 -7.29
N PRO A 90 3.05 -5.08 -6.52
CA PRO A 90 4.38 -4.82 -7.08
C PRO A 90 4.91 -6.00 -7.91
N LYS A 91 4.62 -7.23 -7.47
CA LYS A 91 5.04 -8.45 -8.18
C LYS A 91 4.38 -8.54 -9.57
N ALA A 92 3.07 -8.33 -9.65
CA ALA A 92 2.35 -8.34 -10.92
C ALA A 92 2.85 -7.24 -11.88
N ALA A 93 3.10 -6.03 -11.34
CA ALA A 93 3.71 -4.94 -12.11
C ALA A 93 5.12 -5.29 -12.61
N GLY A 94 5.96 -5.86 -11.75
CA GLY A 94 7.31 -6.30 -12.11
C GLY A 94 7.32 -7.40 -13.16
N GLU A 95 6.41 -8.37 -13.09
CA GLU A 95 6.25 -9.41 -14.13
C GLU A 95 5.83 -8.81 -15.47
N ALA A 96 4.93 -7.81 -15.47
CA ALA A 96 4.55 -7.10 -16.68
C ALA A 96 5.70 -6.27 -17.27
N LEU A 97 6.50 -5.60 -16.44
CA LEU A 97 7.71 -4.88 -16.88
C LEU A 97 8.73 -5.83 -17.54
N ARG A 98 8.98 -7.00 -16.95
CA ARG A 98 9.86 -8.02 -17.56
C ARG A 98 9.38 -8.44 -18.94
N LYS A 99 8.06 -8.65 -19.11
CA LYS A 99 7.47 -8.96 -20.42
C LYS A 99 7.65 -7.83 -21.43
N GLN A 100 7.77 -6.58 -20.97
CA GLN A 100 8.07 -5.42 -21.80
C GLN A 100 9.57 -5.21 -22.02
N GLY A 101 10.44 -6.13 -21.58
CA GLY A 101 11.89 -6.07 -21.81
C GLY A 101 12.67 -5.25 -20.76
N TRP A 102 12.06 -4.94 -19.61
CA TRP A 102 12.80 -4.32 -18.51
C TRP A 102 13.68 -5.33 -17.79
N ILE A 103 14.92 -4.93 -17.53
CA ILE A 103 15.93 -5.77 -16.89
C ILE A 103 15.79 -5.62 -15.37
N PRO A 104 15.54 -6.70 -14.62
CA PRO A 104 15.54 -6.62 -13.16
C PRO A 104 16.97 -6.41 -12.66
N ILE A 105 17.15 -5.50 -11.71
CA ILE A 105 18.44 -5.21 -11.05
C ILE A 105 18.36 -5.65 -9.59
N ALA A 106 19.52 -5.93 -8.97
CA ALA A 106 19.58 -6.29 -7.57
C ALA A 106 18.88 -5.22 -6.70
N PRO A 107 17.99 -5.62 -5.78
CA PRO A 107 17.42 -4.70 -4.80
C PRO A 107 18.51 -4.03 -3.97
N PHE A 108 18.29 -2.78 -3.58
CA PHE A 108 19.23 -2.03 -2.73
C PHE A 108 18.49 -1.02 -1.87
N SER A 109 19.08 -0.67 -0.73
CA SER A 109 18.51 0.30 0.22
C SER A 109 17.08 -0.11 0.64
N TYR A 110 16.09 0.76 0.45
CA TYR A 110 14.66 0.51 0.74
C TYR A 110 13.83 0.13 -0.50
N TYR A 111 14.48 -0.13 -1.65
CA TYR A 111 13.82 -0.59 -2.86
C TYR A 111 13.84 -2.11 -2.94
N ASN A 112 12.66 -2.70 -3.07
CA ASN A 112 12.49 -4.15 -3.05
C ASN A 112 12.46 -4.74 -4.46
N LEU A 113 12.11 -3.94 -5.48
CA LEU A 113 12.21 -4.31 -6.89
C LEU A 113 12.78 -3.13 -7.65
N VAL A 114 13.74 -3.41 -8.52
CA VAL A 114 14.39 -2.41 -9.37
C VAL A 114 14.40 -2.93 -10.79
N PHE A 115 14.01 -2.07 -11.73
CA PHE A 115 14.00 -2.38 -13.15
C PHE A 115 14.69 -1.26 -13.90
N THR A 116 15.52 -1.62 -14.88
CA THR A 116 16.19 -0.67 -15.76
C THR A 116 15.93 -0.99 -17.22
N ARG A 117 15.94 0.05 -18.05
CA ARG A 117 15.83 -0.08 -19.49
C ARG A 117 16.45 1.14 -20.16
N SER A 118 17.14 0.93 -21.27
CA SER A 118 17.59 2.00 -22.15
C SER A 118 16.71 2.09 -23.40
N ASN A 119 16.50 3.31 -23.89
CA ASN A 119 16.01 3.57 -25.24
C ASN A 119 17.17 4.12 -26.10
N ASP A 120 16.87 4.79 -27.22
CA ASP A 120 17.89 5.28 -28.16
C ASP A 120 18.79 6.39 -27.62
N SER A 121 18.40 7.06 -26.53
CA SER A 121 19.10 8.25 -26.01
C SER A 121 19.27 8.31 -24.50
N GLN A 122 18.53 7.51 -23.74
CA GLN A 122 18.39 7.63 -22.29
C GLN A 122 18.25 6.27 -21.62
N THR A 123 18.51 6.22 -20.31
CA THR A 123 18.21 5.08 -19.44
C THR A 123 17.18 5.47 -18.41
N ALA A 124 16.15 4.64 -18.22
CA ALA A 124 15.15 4.81 -17.19
C ALA A 124 15.26 3.71 -16.13
N ASN A 125 15.00 4.07 -14.88
CA ASN A 125 14.85 3.14 -13.77
C ASN A 125 13.46 3.27 -13.14
N ILE A 126 12.87 2.12 -12.80
CA ILE A 126 11.63 2.01 -12.04
C ILE A 126 11.95 1.31 -10.72
N LEU A 127 11.75 2.03 -9.62
CA LEU A 127 12.23 1.68 -8.28
C LEU A 127 11.05 1.47 -7.34
N PHE A 128 10.66 0.22 -7.07
CA PHE A 128 9.55 -0.10 -6.17
C PHE A 128 10.01 -0.11 -4.71
N ARG A 129 9.33 0.67 -3.88
CA ARG A 129 9.51 0.70 -2.42
C ARG A 129 8.22 0.26 -1.73
N LYS A 130 8.30 -0.03 -0.42
CA LYS A 130 7.13 -0.51 0.36
C LYS A 130 5.86 0.35 0.23
N ASN A 131 6.01 1.67 0.04
CA ASN A 131 4.90 2.63 0.02
C ASN A 131 4.80 3.45 -1.27
N GLY A 132 5.41 3.01 -2.37
CA GLY A 132 5.52 3.85 -3.57
C GLY A 132 6.35 3.25 -4.69
N VAL A 133 6.45 4.02 -5.76
CA VAL A 133 7.32 3.73 -6.90
C VAL A 133 8.01 5.03 -7.27
N ASP A 134 9.32 4.97 -7.48
CA ASP A 134 10.10 6.13 -7.90
C ASP A 134 10.54 5.88 -9.36
N PHE A 135 10.48 6.92 -10.20
CA PHE A 135 11.01 6.87 -11.58
C PHE A 135 12.26 7.73 -11.67
N GLN A 136 13.26 7.24 -12.39
CA GLN A 136 14.48 7.97 -12.69
C GLN A 136 14.73 7.91 -14.20
N ILE A 137 15.15 9.03 -14.80
CA ILE A 137 15.68 9.06 -16.17
C ILE A 137 17.08 9.66 -16.11
N LEU A 138 18.01 8.98 -16.77
CA LEU A 138 19.39 9.35 -16.97
C LEU A 138 19.59 9.74 -18.44
N SER A 139 20.36 10.79 -18.68
CA SER A 139 20.67 11.29 -20.02
C SER A 139 21.71 10.45 -20.77
N SER A 140 22.24 9.40 -20.13
CA SER A 140 23.27 8.52 -20.67
C SER A 140 22.76 7.09 -20.81
N ILE A 141 23.24 6.40 -21.84
CA ILE A 141 23.06 4.97 -22.04
C ILE A 141 24.34 4.27 -21.57
N PRO A 142 24.26 3.16 -20.81
CA PRO A 142 25.44 2.40 -20.44
C PRO A 142 26.08 1.76 -21.69
N GLU A 143 27.42 1.76 -21.74
CA GLU A 143 28.17 1.10 -22.83
C GLU A 143 27.87 -0.39 -22.95
N VAL A 144 27.58 -1.03 -21.81
CA VAL A 144 27.23 -2.44 -21.72
C VAL A 144 25.88 -2.56 -21.03
N GLU A 145 24.96 -3.29 -21.66
CA GLU A 145 23.66 -3.58 -21.08
C GLU A 145 23.81 -4.35 -19.75
N PRO A 146 23.14 -3.92 -18.67
CA PRO A 146 23.27 -4.57 -17.38
C PRO A 146 22.72 -6.00 -17.42
N LYS A 147 23.38 -6.91 -16.70
CA LYS A 147 22.88 -8.29 -16.55
C LYS A 147 21.73 -8.32 -15.55
N PRO A 148 20.73 -9.21 -15.73
CA PRO A 148 19.70 -9.42 -14.72
C PRO A 148 20.30 -9.67 -13.33
N PHE A 149 19.80 -8.95 -12.33
CA PHE A 149 20.22 -8.99 -10.93
C PHE A 149 21.68 -8.55 -10.69
N SER A 150 22.30 -7.83 -11.62
CA SER A 150 23.55 -7.12 -11.35
C SER A 150 23.34 -6.02 -10.29
N PRO A 151 24.41 -5.50 -9.66
CA PRO A 151 24.31 -4.32 -8.81
C PRO A 151 23.73 -3.12 -9.56
N PHE A 152 23.08 -2.22 -8.83
CA PHE A 152 22.65 -0.93 -9.35
C PHE A 152 23.88 -0.01 -9.50
N LEU A 153 24.05 0.58 -10.68
CA LEU A 153 25.28 1.26 -11.07
C LEU A 153 25.23 2.79 -10.95
N HIS A 154 24.07 3.36 -10.65
CA HIS A 154 23.86 4.81 -10.66
C HIS A 154 23.53 5.33 -9.27
N GLU A 155 23.81 6.59 -8.99
CA GLU A 155 23.31 7.22 -7.78
C GLU A 155 21.87 7.69 -7.99
N LEU A 156 21.10 7.82 -6.91
CA LEU A 156 19.73 8.36 -6.99
C LEU A 156 19.69 9.88 -7.23
N THR A 157 20.84 10.53 -7.04
CA THR A 157 21.12 11.94 -7.35
C THR A 157 21.38 12.16 -8.82
N ASP A 158 21.66 11.10 -9.58
CA ASP A 158 21.91 11.20 -11.01
C ASP A 158 20.61 11.42 -11.81
N GLY A 159 20.70 12.28 -12.82
CA GLY A 159 19.61 12.57 -13.74
C GLY A 159 18.39 13.17 -13.03
N ARG A 160 17.20 12.82 -13.54
CA ARG A 160 15.93 13.32 -13.02
C ARG A 160 15.21 12.20 -12.29
N ILE A 161 14.74 12.46 -11.08
CA ILE A 161 13.97 11.52 -10.27
C ILE A 161 12.61 12.12 -9.85
N VAL A 162 11.58 11.28 -9.81
CA VAL A 162 10.27 11.59 -9.22
C VAL A 162 9.86 10.49 -8.27
N ARG A 163 9.25 10.88 -7.15
CA ARG A 163 8.75 9.96 -6.13
C ARG A 163 7.23 9.93 -6.14
N HIS A 164 6.65 8.77 -6.41
CA HIS A 164 5.21 8.54 -6.29
C HIS A 164 4.91 7.70 -5.05
N TYR A 165 3.83 8.03 -4.35
CA TYR A 165 3.34 7.25 -3.23
C TYR A 165 2.12 6.45 -3.64
N LEU A 166 1.95 5.27 -3.05
CA LEU A 166 0.76 4.45 -3.29
C LEU A 166 -0.48 5.05 -2.61
N SER A 167 -0.38 5.56 -1.39
CA SER A 167 -1.58 6.07 -0.71
C SER A 167 -2.15 7.30 -1.42
N GLN A 168 -3.47 7.42 -1.45
CA GLN A 168 -4.23 8.56 -1.99
C GLN A 168 -3.97 8.86 -3.47
N THR A 169 -3.59 7.87 -4.27
CA THR A 169 -3.62 8.08 -5.73
C THR A 169 -5.06 8.08 -6.24
N THR A 170 -5.32 8.81 -7.30
CA THR A 170 -6.64 8.86 -7.96
C THR A 170 -6.82 7.75 -9.00
N PHE A 171 -5.75 7.03 -9.32
CA PHE A 171 -5.71 5.92 -10.27
C PHE A 171 -4.75 4.83 -9.77
N ASN A 172 -4.76 3.68 -10.44
CA ASN A 172 -3.84 2.58 -10.16
C ASN A 172 -2.42 2.94 -10.62
N LEU A 173 -1.54 3.26 -9.68
CA LEU A 173 -0.16 3.63 -9.95
C LEU A 173 0.59 2.53 -10.71
N TYR A 174 0.31 1.25 -10.47
CA TYR A 174 0.95 0.15 -11.20
C TYR A 174 0.57 0.12 -12.69
N GLU A 175 -0.62 0.55 -13.06
CA GLU A 175 -0.98 0.81 -14.47
C GLU A 175 -0.24 2.03 -15.01
N GLY A 176 -0.09 3.08 -14.19
CA GLY A 176 0.73 4.25 -14.53
C GLY A 176 2.20 3.89 -14.82
N VAL A 177 2.75 2.94 -14.07
CA VAL A 177 4.09 2.38 -14.31
C VAL A 177 4.19 1.75 -15.70
N LEU A 178 3.20 0.97 -16.12
CA LEU A 178 3.21 0.39 -17.47
C LEU A 178 3.02 1.44 -18.57
N ARG A 179 2.17 2.45 -18.35
CA ARG A 179 2.02 3.57 -19.30
C ARG A 179 3.33 4.34 -19.47
N PHE A 180 4.07 4.56 -18.37
CA PHE A 180 5.41 5.15 -18.43
C PHE A 180 6.36 4.26 -19.24
N SER A 181 6.37 2.96 -18.94
CA SER A 181 7.20 1.99 -19.65
C SER A 181 6.94 1.97 -21.16
N GLU A 182 5.68 1.96 -21.58
CA GLU A 182 5.29 1.97 -23.00
C GLU A 182 5.71 3.26 -23.70
N SER A 183 5.49 4.40 -23.04
CA SER A 183 5.90 5.72 -23.55
C SER A 183 7.42 5.84 -23.68
N PHE A 184 8.17 5.33 -22.69
CA PHE A 184 9.63 5.29 -22.72
C PHE A 184 10.16 4.36 -23.80
N HIS A 185 9.54 3.19 -23.98
CA HIS A 185 9.89 2.27 -25.04
C HIS A 185 9.70 2.86 -26.43
N ARG A 186 8.62 3.61 -26.63
CA ARG A 186 8.30 4.29 -27.89
C ARG A 186 9.15 5.55 -28.13
N ASN A 187 10.04 5.88 -27.21
CA ASN A 187 10.90 7.07 -27.28
C ASN A 187 10.09 8.37 -27.50
N GLU A 188 8.94 8.49 -26.83
CA GLU A 188 8.01 9.62 -27.02
C GLU A 188 8.62 10.95 -26.55
N ASN A 189 9.69 10.93 -25.74
CA ASN A 189 10.42 12.11 -25.23
C ASN A 189 9.58 13.16 -24.47
N GLU A 190 8.30 12.90 -24.24
CA GLU A 190 7.37 13.73 -23.45
C GLU A 190 7.07 13.09 -22.08
N TYR A 191 8.12 12.81 -21.30
CA TYR A 191 7.97 12.12 -20.01
C TYR A 191 7.46 13.00 -18.88
N GLU A 192 7.35 14.32 -19.09
CA GLU A 192 6.94 15.32 -18.08
C GLU A 192 5.66 14.94 -17.33
N ARG A 193 4.70 14.34 -18.03
CA ARG A 193 3.43 13.89 -17.44
C ARG A 193 3.60 12.83 -16.36
N PHE A 194 4.66 12.02 -16.43
CA PHE A 194 5.00 10.99 -15.45
C PHE A 194 5.88 11.54 -14.32
N PHE A 195 6.50 12.71 -14.49
CA PHE A 195 7.36 13.32 -13.48
C PHE A 195 6.64 14.35 -12.60
N LYS A 196 5.32 14.23 -12.49
CA LYS A 196 4.49 14.91 -11.51
C LYS A 196 4.21 13.93 -10.36
N PRO A 197 4.67 14.20 -9.12
CA PRO A 197 4.40 13.33 -7.98
C PRO A 197 2.91 13.06 -7.83
N VAL A 198 2.55 11.81 -7.51
CA VAL A 198 1.16 11.42 -7.21
C VAL A 198 1.10 10.65 -5.90
N GLY A 199 -0.08 10.67 -5.28
CA GLY A 199 -0.30 10.08 -3.96
C GLY A 199 0.34 10.88 -2.83
N SER A 200 0.27 10.34 -1.62
CA SER A 200 0.76 10.95 -0.40
C SER A 200 1.47 9.94 0.51
N LYS A 201 2.39 10.46 1.34
CA LYS A 201 2.94 9.72 2.47
C LYS A 201 1.89 9.52 3.58
N GLU A 202 0.92 10.42 3.66
CA GLU A 202 -0.18 10.38 4.61
C GLU A 202 -1.15 9.24 4.24
N LYS A 203 -1.31 8.26 5.12
CA LYS A 203 -2.28 7.16 4.91
C LYS A 203 -3.69 7.50 5.38
N ARG A 204 -3.85 8.59 6.15
CA ARG A 204 -5.13 9.05 6.69
C ARG A 204 -5.93 9.73 5.57
N THR A 205 -7.16 9.30 5.35
CA THR A 205 -8.09 10.02 4.47
C THR A 205 -8.49 11.35 5.09
N ALA A 206 -8.93 12.32 4.27
CA ALA A 206 -9.42 13.61 4.76
C ALA A 206 -10.54 13.44 5.82
N ASP A 207 -11.42 12.45 5.64
CA ASP A 207 -12.48 12.11 6.60
C ASP A 207 -11.93 11.67 7.96
N LEU A 208 -10.81 10.93 7.99
CA LEU A 208 -10.18 10.49 9.24
C LEU A 208 -9.37 11.63 9.88
N ALA A 209 -8.73 12.45 9.06
CA ALA A 209 -8.01 13.64 9.50
C ALA A 209 -8.96 14.71 10.09
N ALA A 210 -10.19 14.81 9.59
CA ALA A 210 -11.21 15.73 10.11
C ALA A 210 -11.87 15.25 11.41
N ARG A 211 -11.88 13.94 11.67
CA ARG A 211 -12.46 13.35 12.89
C ARG A 211 -11.51 13.32 14.08
N LEU A 212 -10.22 13.52 13.84
CA LEU A 212 -9.20 13.60 14.87
C LEU A 212 -8.80 15.07 15.05
N PRO A 213 -8.66 15.59 16.28
CA PRO A 213 -8.14 16.93 16.47
C PRO A 213 -6.76 17.03 15.80
N PRO A 214 -6.41 18.18 15.20
CA PRO A 214 -5.12 18.36 14.57
C PRO A 214 -4.01 18.03 15.57
N ASP A 215 -3.15 17.08 15.21
CA ASP A 215 -1.98 16.63 15.99
C ASP A 215 -1.21 17.86 16.53
N ARG A 216 -1.46 18.24 17.78
CA ARG A 216 -0.55 19.10 18.54
C ARG A 216 0.60 18.20 18.98
N ASN A 217 1.78 18.47 18.44
CA ASN A 217 3.08 17.85 18.74
C ASN A 217 3.41 16.57 17.95
N ARG A 218 3.82 16.78 16.69
CA ARG A 218 4.98 16.05 16.17
C ARG A 218 6.23 16.55 16.89
N ASP A 219 6.50 15.97 18.06
CA ASP A 219 7.85 15.88 18.59
C ASP A 219 8.16 14.41 18.86
N SER A 220 9.06 13.87 18.04
CA SER A 220 9.32 12.44 17.84
C SER A 220 10.09 11.77 18.98
N THR A 221 9.85 12.13 20.22
CA THR A 221 10.68 11.64 21.33
C THR A 221 9.98 11.39 22.66
N ARG A 222 8.66 11.59 22.80
CA ARG A 222 7.98 11.27 24.07
C ARG A 222 6.52 10.91 23.88
N ASN A 223 6.11 9.89 24.64
CA ASN A 223 4.74 9.64 25.10
C ASN A 223 3.86 8.63 24.33
N GLY A 224 4.37 7.43 24.05
CA GLY A 224 3.49 6.26 23.94
C GLY A 224 2.88 5.84 25.31
N LEU A 225 3.45 6.34 26.40
CA LEU A 225 3.06 6.05 27.78
C LEU A 225 2.06 7.06 28.36
N SER A 226 1.84 8.23 27.73
CA SER A 226 0.78 9.16 28.18
C SER A 226 -0.60 8.61 27.88
N ASP A 227 -0.77 7.97 26.73
CA ASP A 227 -2.06 7.37 26.34
C ASP A 227 -2.43 6.23 27.31
N ILE A 228 -1.43 5.54 27.85
CA ILE A 228 -1.61 4.51 28.89
C ILE A 228 -1.94 5.17 30.23
N TYR A 229 -1.25 6.26 30.60
CA TYR A 229 -1.57 7.03 31.80
C TYR A 229 -3.01 7.55 31.78
N ASP A 230 -3.48 8.11 30.66
CA ASP A 230 -4.84 8.64 30.53
C ASP A 230 -5.89 7.54 30.65
N ALA A 231 -5.61 6.36 30.10
CA ALA A 231 -6.47 5.18 30.22
C ALA A 231 -6.52 4.63 31.65
N CYS A 232 -5.40 4.67 32.38
CA CYS A 232 -5.30 4.13 33.75
C CYS A 232 -5.74 5.13 34.83
N SER A 233 -5.56 6.43 34.64
CA SER A 233 -5.84 7.47 35.65
C SER A 233 -7.28 7.93 35.67
N GLY A 234 -8.06 7.67 34.60
CA GLY A 234 -9.45 8.11 34.50
C GLY A 234 -9.62 9.64 34.64
N ALA A 235 -8.59 10.41 34.29
CA ALA A 235 -8.49 11.87 34.47
C ALA A 235 -8.39 12.36 35.94
N SER A 236 -7.94 11.51 36.87
CA SER A 236 -7.59 11.93 38.24
C SER A 236 -6.16 12.50 38.31
N GLU A 237 -5.95 13.54 39.12
CA GLU A 237 -4.61 14.08 39.38
C GLU A 237 -3.84 13.16 40.34
N GLY A 238 -2.85 12.43 39.80
CA GLY A 238 -1.98 11.54 40.58
C GLY A 238 -1.33 10.46 39.72
N ASP A 239 -0.38 9.72 40.30
CA ASP A 239 0.20 8.56 39.62
C ASP A 239 -0.83 7.42 39.54
N ALA A 240 -0.94 6.75 38.40
CA ALA A 240 -1.92 5.70 38.17
C ALA A 240 -1.33 4.31 38.44
N TYR A 241 -2.06 3.48 39.19
CA TYR A 241 -1.63 2.12 39.48
C TYR A 241 -1.86 1.20 38.27
N MET A 242 -0.83 0.45 37.88
CA MET A 242 -0.86 -0.45 36.71
C MET A 242 -1.00 -1.94 37.07
N GLY A 243 -0.92 -2.30 38.36
CA GLY A 243 -0.84 -3.69 38.82
C GLY A 243 0.60 -4.13 39.14
N ASP A 244 0.76 -5.19 39.92
CA ASP A 244 2.06 -5.75 40.35
C ASP A 244 3.02 -4.71 40.93
N GLU A 245 2.54 -3.88 41.87
CA GLU A 245 3.32 -2.82 42.55
C GLU A 245 3.81 -1.69 41.63
N MET A 246 3.44 -1.71 40.35
CA MET A 246 3.88 -0.73 39.36
C MET A 246 2.93 0.46 39.22
N TRP A 247 3.52 1.65 39.11
CA TRP A 247 2.83 2.93 38.99
C TRP A 247 3.33 3.70 37.77
N ILE A 248 2.46 4.49 37.16
CA ILE A 248 2.80 5.38 36.04
C ILE A 248 2.41 6.82 36.35
N SER A 249 3.37 7.74 36.16
CA SER A 249 3.12 9.17 36.33
C SER A 249 2.54 9.82 35.08
N SER A 250 1.95 11.01 35.25
CA SER A 250 1.44 11.84 34.14
C SER A 250 2.51 12.21 33.10
N GLY A 251 3.79 12.13 33.47
CA GLY A 251 4.93 12.29 32.56
C GLY A 251 5.31 11.03 31.79
N GLY A 252 4.56 9.93 31.92
CA GLY A 252 4.83 8.65 31.27
C GLY A 252 6.00 7.87 31.89
N ARG A 253 6.36 8.15 33.15
CA ARG A 253 7.42 7.41 33.86
C ARG A 253 6.79 6.28 34.66
N VAL A 254 7.25 5.04 34.42
CA VAL A 254 6.86 3.86 35.19
C VAL A 254 7.85 3.61 36.31
N TYR A 255 7.37 3.30 37.51
CA TYR A 255 8.20 3.02 38.69
C TYR A 255 7.50 2.03 39.63
N ASP A 256 8.28 1.35 40.46
CA ASP A 256 7.80 0.44 41.50
C ASP A 256 7.41 1.23 42.77
N GLY A 257 6.32 0.85 43.42
CA GLY A 257 5.66 1.57 44.52
C GLY A 257 6.47 1.67 45.81
N GLU A 258 7.61 0.99 45.92
CA GLU A 258 8.54 1.19 47.03
C GLU A 258 9.32 2.50 46.85
N ARG A 259 8.93 3.51 47.63
CA ARG A 259 9.70 4.73 47.87
C ARG A 259 10.27 4.73 49.28
#